data_AF-A0A6M5YVD4-F1
#
_entry.id   AF-A0A6M5YVD4-F1
#
_cell.length_a   1.000
_cell.length_b   1.000
_cell.length_c   1.000
_cell.angle_alpha   90.00
_cell.angle_beta   90.00
_cell.angle_gamma   90.00
#
_symmetry.space_group_name_H-M   'P 1'
#
loop_
_entity.id
_entity.type
_entity.pdbx_description
1 polymer ?
#
loop_
_entity_poly.entity_id
_entity_poly.type
_entity_poly.pdbx_seq_one_letter_code
_entity_poly.pdbx_strand_id
1 'polypeptide(L)'
;MTEIATPSPAPSEAGPLAGKLAESFGQMVQAYETHFSLSREEALQRATEPPFEGGQRALTGPPDQVSFFDLHQIARTDPDRAAARWEEIKRAALDELRTGHRAAAAAETFNDNAWQRARFLALREDLSAEWQPRNGIERQLLDTMAQAQAGYLVWLHRLTAYTSLESCTSDRRIKDEGRWQPPRQSDADTTEQAAAMMDRFNRIFLRTLRALCDMRRHSTPVIVQNGGQMNVAQQQVNLSSVSPPTGL
;
A
#
# COMPACT_ATOMS: atom_id res chain seq x y z
N MET A 1 7.62 40.62 -8.58
CA MET A 1 8.69 39.64 -8.77
C MET A 1 8.53 38.60 -7.68
N THR A 2 7.99 37.44 -8.03
CA THR A 2 7.69 36.37 -7.09
C THR A 2 8.92 35.49 -6.98
N GLU A 3 9.59 35.56 -5.83
CA GLU A 3 10.78 34.77 -5.52
C GLU A 3 10.34 33.31 -5.37
N ILE A 4 10.65 32.48 -6.37
CA ILE A 4 10.36 31.04 -6.35
C ILE A 4 11.34 30.43 -5.36
N ALA A 5 10.85 30.10 -4.16
CA ALA A 5 11.63 29.39 -3.15
C ALA A 5 12.11 28.06 -3.73
N THR A 6 13.41 27.93 -3.93
CA THR A 6 14.06 26.70 -4.37
C THR A 6 13.83 25.63 -3.29
N PRO A 7 13.27 24.45 -3.62
CA PRO A 7 13.04 23.40 -2.63
C PRO A 7 14.38 22.94 -2.04
N SER A 8 14.42 22.84 -0.71
CA SER A 8 15.57 22.29 0.03
C SER A 8 15.92 20.90 -0.52
N PRO A 9 17.21 20.58 -0.73
CA PRO A 9 17.63 19.27 -1.24
C PRO A 9 17.15 18.19 -0.27
N ALA A 10 16.45 17.18 -0.81
CA ALA A 10 16.01 16.04 -0.02
C ALA A 10 17.23 15.37 0.65
N PRO A 11 17.09 14.90 1.90
CA PRO A 11 18.17 14.20 2.59
C PRO A 11 18.64 13.01 1.75
N SER A 12 19.96 12.85 1.63
CA SER A 12 20.56 11.77 0.83
C SER A 12 20.18 10.40 1.39
N GLU A 13 19.43 9.62 0.61
CA GLU A 13 19.06 8.23 0.94
C GLU A 13 20.21 7.22 0.74
N ALA A 14 21.39 7.69 0.33
CA ALA A 14 22.54 6.81 0.06
C ALA A 14 22.95 5.96 1.27
N GLY A 15 22.89 6.53 2.48
CA GLY A 15 23.22 5.81 3.71
C GLY A 15 22.25 4.66 4.02
N PRO A 16 20.94 4.91 4.13
CA PRO A 16 19.94 3.86 4.30
C PRO A 16 19.98 2.77 3.22
N LEU A 17 20.17 3.15 1.95
CA LEU A 17 20.30 2.18 0.86
C LEU A 17 21.52 1.30 1.06
N ALA A 18 22.71 1.87 1.32
CA ALA A 18 23.93 1.10 1.55
C ALA A 18 23.78 0.09 2.71
N GLY A 19 23.08 0.48 3.79
CA GLY A 19 22.75 -0.43 4.90
C GLY A 19 21.92 -1.63 4.46
N LYS A 20 20.89 -1.43 3.62
CA LYS A 20 20.06 -2.51 3.09
C LYS A 20 20.78 -3.42 2.10
N LEU A 21 21.68 -2.86 1.29
CA LEU A 21 22.54 -3.65 0.41
C LEU A 21 23.47 -4.57 1.22
N ALA A 22 24.08 -4.04 2.29
CA ALA A 22 24.93 -4.83 3.18
C ALA A 22 24.16 -5.92 3.93
N GLU A 23 22.96 -5.61 4.43
CA GLU A 23 22.06 -6.58 5.08
C GLU A 23 21.69 -7.71 4.13
N SER A 24 21.26 -7.39 2.90
CA SER A 24 20.89 -8.38 1.89
C SER A 24 22.06 -9.28 1.50
N PHE A 25 23.28 -8.73 1.39
CA PHE A 25 24.48 -9.53 1.15
C PHE A 25 24.75 -10.51 2.30
N GLY A 26 24.63 -10.05 3.56
CA GLY A 26 24.79 -10.91 4.74
C GLY A 26 23.78 -12.06 4.78
N GLN A 27 22.51 -11.79 4.47
CA GLN A 27 21.47 -12.82 4.40
C GLN A 27 21.78 -13.90 3.35
N MET A 28 22.34 -13.51 2.21
CA MET A 28 22.71 -14.47 1.17
C MET A 28 23.90 -15.34 1.58
N VAL A 29 24.94 -14.77 2.21
CA VAL A 29 26.06 -15.55 2.77
C VAL A 29 25.54 -16.57 3.77
N GLN A 30 24.62 -16.17 4.66
CA GLN A 30 23.97 -17.07 5.61
C GLN A 30 23.16 -18.18 4.92
N ALA A 31 22.46 -17.86 3.83
CA ALA A 31 21.74 -18.86 3.05
C ALA A 31 22.69 -19.89 2.42
N TYR A 32 23.87 -19.48 1.93
CA TYR A 32 24.90 -20.39 1.43
C TYR A 32 25.46 -21.31 2.52
N GLU A 33 25.78 -20.76 3.69
CA GLU A 33 26.24 -21.56 4.84
C GLU A 33 25.17 -22.59 5.26
N THR A 34 23.90 -22.16 5.35
CA THR A 34 22.82 -22.99 5.90
C THR A 34 22.31 -24.04 4.91
N HIS A 35 22.08 -23.67 3.65
CA HIS A 35 21.42 -24.54 2.67
C HIS A 35 22.38 -25.31 1.77
N PHE A 36 23.61 -24.82 1.60
CA PHE A 36 24.62 -25.44 0.74
C PHE A 36 25.83 -25.97 1.53
N SER A 37 25.81 -25.83 2.86
CA SER A 37 26.86 -26.32 3.77
C SER A 37 28.27 -25.82 3.39
N LEU A 38 28.35 -24.65 2.78
CA LEU A 38 29.62 -24.01 2.45
C LEU A 38 30.27 -23.45 3.72
N SER A 39 31.60 -23.49 3.79
CA SER A 39 32.32 -22.71 4.79
C SER A 39 32.07 -21.21 4.58
N ARG A 40 32.28 -20.39 5.61
CA ARG A 40 32.09 -18.94 5.49
C ARG A 40 32.92 -18.30 4.36
N GLU A 41 34.15 -18.78 4.17
CA GLU A 41 35.03 -18.30 3.10
C GLU A 41 34.50 -18.68 1.72
N GLU A 42 34.07 -19.92 1.53
CA GLU A 42 33.43 -20.38 0.28
C GLU A 42 32.10 -19.67 0.03
N ALA A 43 31.28 -19.45 1.07
CA ALA A 43 30.02 -18.73 0.98
C ALA A 43 30.24 -17.26 0.58
N LEU A 44 31.26 -16.61 1.14
CA LEU A 44 31.67 -15.26 0.72
C LEU A 44 32.16 -15.25 -0.72
N GLN A 45 33.03 -16.18 -1.10
CA GLN A 45 33.51 -16.29 -2.48
C GLN A 45 32.33 -16.47 -3.45
N ARG A 46 31.45 -17.43 -3.16
CA ARG A 46 30.24 -17.72 -3.93
C ARG A 46 29.29 -16.53 -4.02
N ALA A 47 29.13 -15.79 -2.93
CA ALA A 47 28.33 -14.56 -2.87
C ALA A 47 28.90 -13.42 -3.73
N THR A 48 30.21 -13.44 -3.97
CA THR A 48 30.91 -12.44 -4.77
C THR A 48 31.10 -12.83 -6.23
N GLU A 49 30.89 -14.10 -6.58
CA GLU A 49 30.86 -14.53 -7.97
C GLU A 49 29.75 -13.80 -8.73
N PRO A 50 30.05 -13.20 -9.90
CA PRO A 50 29.02 -12.59 -10.72
C PRO A 50 28.02 -13.67 -11.13
N PRO A 51 26.71 -13.46 -10.93
CA PRO A 51 25.72 -14.45 -11.33
C PRO A 51 25.83 -14.68 -12.84
N PHE A 52 25.88 -15.95 -13.25
CA PHE A 52 26.18 -16.38 -14.62
C PHE A 52 25.29 -15.70 -15.68
N GLU A 53 24.07 -15.27 -15.32
CA GLU A 53 23.14 -14.53 -16.21
C GLU A 53 22.34 -13.40 -15.49
N GLY A 54 22.57 -13.17 -14.20
CA GLY A 54 21.69 -12.35 -13.36
C GLY A 54 21.80 -10.83 -13.58
N GLY A 55 22.99 -10.34 -13.94
CA GLY A 55 23.26 -8.91 -14.02
C GLY A 55 22.41 -8.17 -15.05
N GLN A 56 22.17 -8.77 -16.21
CA GLN A 56 21.35 -8.13 -17.25
C GLN A 56 19.87 -8.06 -16.83
N ARG A 57 19.35 -9.11 -16.18
CA ARG A 57 17.98 -9.13 -15.67
C ARG A 57 17.76 -8.09 -14.57
N ALA A 58 18.72 -7.89 -13.67
CA ALA A 58 18.66 -6.85 -12.64
C ALA A 58 18.51 -5.43 -13.24
N LEU A 59 19.18 -5.21 -14.38
CA LEU A 59 19.22 -3.92 -15.07
C LEU A 59 18.01 -3.67 -15.96
N THR A 60 17.50 -4.68 -16.67
CA THR A 60 16.44 -4.52 -17.68
C THR A 60 15.12 -5.16 -17.31
N GLY A 61 15.08 -5.92 -16.21
CA GLY A 61 13.88 -6.61 -15.75
C GLY A 61 12.83 -5.67 -15.15
N PRO A 62 11.64 -6.19 -14.83
CA PRO A 62 10.60 -5.43 -14.13
C PRO A 62 11.12 -4.88 -12.79
N PRO A 63 10.88 -3.59 -12.46
CA PRO A 63 11.39 -2.99 -11.22
C PRO A 63 10.94 -3.67 -9.93
N ASP A 64 9.73 -4.26 -9.91
CA ASP A 64 9.15 -5.01 -8.79
C ASP A 64 9.81 -6.38 -8.55
N GLN A 65 10.61 -6.86 -9.51
CA GLN A 65 11.36 -8.11 -9.40
C GLN A 65 12.83 -7.90 -9.02
N VAL A 66 13.29 -6.65 -8.90
CA VAL A 66 14.67 -6.35 -8.51
C VAL A 66 14.82 -6.46 -7.00
N SER A 67 15.67 -7.37 -6.56
CA SER A 67 16.00 -7.53 -5.13
C SER A 67 17.08 -6.55 -4.68
N PHE A 68 17.25 -6.38 -3.36
CA PHE A 68 18.39 -5.63 -2.83
C PHE A 68 19.73 -6.30 -3.16
N PHE A 69 19.75 -7.62 -3.35
CA PHE A 69 20.95 -8.32 -3.79
C PHE A 69 21.33 -7.94 -5.23
N ASP A 70 20.35 -7.82 -6.12
CA ASP A 70 20.57 -7.37 -7.50
C ASP A 70 21.17 -5.95 -7.53
N LEU A 71 20.63 -5.04 -6.73
CA LEU A 71 21.17 -3.68 -6.57
C LEU A 71 22.58 -3.69 -5.99
N HIS A 72 22.87 -4.57 -5.03
CA HIS A 72 24.20 -4.72 -4.46
C HIS A 72 25.20 -5.18 -5.52
N GLN A 73 24.82 -6.14 -6.37
CA GLN A 73 25.67 -6.60 -7.46
C GLN A 73 25.95 -5.49 -8.48
N ILE A 74 24.94 -4.69 -8.85
CA ILE A 74 25.16 -3.52 -9.72
C ILE A 74 26.11 -2.54 -9.04
N ALA A 75 25.89 -2.23 -7.75
CA ALA A 75 26.67 -1.24 -7.01
C ALA A 75 28.15 -1.61 -6.86
N ARG A 76 28.49 -2.90 -6.85
CA ARG A 76 29.89 -3.37 -6.83
C ARG A 76 30.66 -2.95 -8.08
N THR A 77 30.00 -2.93 -9.23
CA THR A 77 30.62 -2.56 -10.51
C THR A 77 30.40 -1.10 -10.88
N ASP A 78 29.23 -0.56 -10.55
CA ASP A 78 28.75 0.76 -10.96
C ASP A 78 27.76 1.30 -9.92
N PRO A 79 28.26 2.01 -8.88
CA PRO A 79 27.43 2.58 -7.81
C PRO A 79 26.39 3.58 -8.31
N ASP A 80 26.76 4.43 -9.28
CA ASP A 80 25.88 5.45 -9.83
C ASP A 80 24.71 4.81 -10.60
N ARG A 81 24.98 3.73 -11.33
CA ARG A 81 23.93 2.95 -12.01
C ARG A 81 23.01 2.23 -11.04
N ALA A 82 23.52 1.73 -9.91
CA ALA A 82 22.67 1.17 -8.87
C ALA A 82 21.76 2.23 -8.25
N ALA A 83 22.27 3.44 -8.00
CA ALA A 83 21.48 4.56 -7.52
C ALA A 83 20.41 4.98 -8.54
N ALA A 84 20.76 5.09 -9.81
CA ALA A 84 19.80 5.39 -10.88
C ALA A 84 18.70 4.32 -10.98
N ARG A 85 19.07 3.04 -10.84
CA ARG A 85 18.12 1.92 -10.83
C ARG A 85 17.20 1.97 -9.60
N TRP A 86 17.72 2.35 -8.44
CA TRP A 86 16.90 2.55 -7.24
C TRP A 86 15.86 3.67 -7.42
N GLU A 87 16.25 4.81 -8.01
CA GLU A 87 15.31 5.89 -8.34
C GLU A 87 14.24 5.47 -9.35
N GLU A 88 14.58 4.58 -10.28
CA GLU A 88 13.61 3.97 -11.19
C GLU A 88 12.59 3.09 -10.45
N ILE A 89 13.06 2.22 -9.55
CA ILE A 89 12.20 1.37 -8.71
C ILE A 89 11.26 2.22 -7.86
N LYS A 90 11.75 3.29 -7.24
CA LYS A 90 10.90 4.23 -6.47
C LYS A 90 9.84 4.90 -7.33
N ARG A 91 10.18 5.34 -8.55
CA ARG A 91 9.21 5.92 -9.49
C ARG A 91 8.17 4.90 -9.92
N ALA A 92 8.56 3.67 -10.24
CA ALA A 92 7.64 2.58 -10.59
C ALA A 92 6.70 2.23 -9.44
N ALA A 93 7.21 2.13 -8.21
CA ALA A 93 6.40 1.89 -7.02
C ALA A 93 5.41 3.04 -6.74
N LEU A 94 5.84 4.29 -6.96
CA LEU A 94 4.95 5.44 -6.85
C LEU A 94 3.86 5.45 -7.91
N ASP A 95 4.18 5.05 -9.15
CA ASP A 95 3.22 4.91 -10.23
C ASP A 95 2.21 3.79 -9.97
N GLU A 96 2.67 2.63 -9.48
CA GLU A 96 1.81 1.52 -9.04
C GLU A 96 0.81 1.95 -7.96
N LEU A 97 1.27 2.76 -6.99
CA LEU A 97 0.41 3.36 -5.97
C LEU A 97 -0.60 4.34 -6.57
N ARG A 98 -0.18 5.19 -7.51
CA ARG A 98 -1.06 6.20 -8.14
C ARG A 98 -2.11 5.58 -9.04
N THR A 99 -1.76 4.52 -9.75
CA THR A 99 -2.67 3.76 -10.62
C THR A 99 -3.59 2.82 -9.83
N GLY A 100 -3.27 2.54 -8.57
CA GLY A 100 -4.07 1.69 -7.69
C GLY A 100 -3.86 0.20 -7.90
N HIS A 101 -2.89 -0.19 -8.73
CA HIS A 101 -2.58 -1.59 -9.01
C HIS A 101 -2.18 -2.36 -7.75
N ARG A 102 -1.44 -1.72 -6.84
CA ARG A 102 -1.09 -2.32 -5.54
C ARG A 102 -2.32 -2.60 -4.68
N ALA A 103 -3.27 -1.67 -4.67
CA ALA A 103 -4.51 -1.83 -3.90
C ALA A 103 -5.39 -2.93 -4.51
N ALA A 104 -5.42 -3.04 -5.84
CA ALA A 104 -6.10 -4.11 -6.57
C ALA A 104 -5.51 -5.48 -6.23
N ALA A 105 -4.18 -5.62 -6.27
CA ALA A 105 -3.48 -6.86 -5.93
C ALA A 105 -3.78 -7.32 -4.50
N ALA A 106 -3.91 -6.39 -3.54
CA ALA A 106 -4.27 -6.72 -2.16
C ALA A 106 -5.74 -7.15 -1.98
N ALA A 107 -6.62 -6.80 -2.91
CA ALA A 107 -8.02 -7.22 -2.90
C ALA A 107 -8.23 -8.60 -3.56
N GLU A 108 -7.20 -9.15 -4.19
CA GLU A 108 -7.29 -10.40 -4.93
C GLU A 108 -7.35 -11.63 -4.00
N THR A 109 -8.25 -12.56 -4.32
CA THR A 109 -8.35 -13.88 -3.70
C THR A 109 -7.66 -14.97 -4.54
N PHE A 110 -7.55 -16.18 -3.98
CA PHE A 110 -6.79 -17.27 -4.59
C PHE A 110 -7.30 -17.73 -5.97
N ASN A 111 -8.56 -17.42 -6.31
CA ASN A 111 -9.17 -17.76 -7.60
C ASN A 111 -9.32 -16.55 -8.51
N ASP A 112 -8.61 -15.45 -8.22
CA ASP A 112 -8.89 -14.20 -8.90
C ASP A 112 -8.32 -14.14 -10.31
N ASN A 113 -9.15 -13.66 -11.22
CA ASN A 113 -8.80 -13.51 -12.62
C ASN A 113 -8.64 -12.01 -12.98
N ALA A 114 -8.09 -11.75 -14.16
CA ALA A 114 -7.90 -10.39 -14.69
C ALA A 114 -9.19 -9.55 -14.66
N TRP A 115 -10.35 -10.18 -14.71
CA TRP A 115 -11.65 -9.49 -14.64
C TRP A 115 -11.95 -8.92 -13.25
N GLN A 116 -11.61 -9.61 -12.15
CA GLN A 116 -11.76 -9.03 -10.80
C GLN A 116 -10.85 -7.83 -10.58
N ARG A 117 -9.59 -7.90 -11.04
CA ARG A 117 -8.68 -6.75 -11.05
C ARG A 117 -9.26 -5.58 -11.85
N ALA A 118 -9.77 -5.84 -13.05
CA ALA A 118 -10.41 -4.81 -13.88
C ALA A 118 -11.62 -4.17 -13.19
N ARG A 119 -12.49 -4.97 -12.55
CA ARG A 119 -13.64 -4.47 -11.78
C ARG A 119 -13.22 -3.58 -10.62
N PHE A 120 -12.18 -3.97 -9.88
CA PHE A 120 -11.64 -3.14 -8.81
C PHE A 120 -11.13 -1.80 -9.33
N LEU A 121 -10.32 -1.83 -10.41
CA LEU A 121 -9.76 -0.62 -11.00
C LEU A 121 -10.85 0.32 -11.55
N ALA A 122 -11.88 -0.23 -12.20
CA ALA A 122 -13.03 0.55 -12.66
C ALA A 122 -13.79 1.22 -11.50
N LEU A 123 -14.05 0.49 -10.40
CA LEU A 123 -14.68 1.07 -9.21
C LEU A 123 -13.83 2.20 -8.60
N ARG A 124 -12.52 1.99 -8.51
CA ARG A 124 -11.60 2.99 -7.99
C ARG A 124 -11.55 4.23 -8.88
N GLU A 125 -11.53 4.04 -10.20
CA GLU A 125 -11.54 5.12 -11.18
C GLU A 125 -12.82 5.95 -11.06
N ASP A 126 -13.98 5.31 -10.96
CA ASP A 126 -15.28 5.97 -10.74
C ASP A 126 -15.29 6.81 -9.46
N LEU A 127 -14.87 6.23 -8.34
CA LEU A 127 -14.71 6.95 -7.06
C LEU A 127 -13.74 8.13 -7.17
N SER A 128 -12.65 7.98 -7.92
CA SER A 128 -11.63 9.02 -8.10
C SER A 128 -12.10 10.14 -9.02
N ALA A 129 -12.86 9.82 -10.07
CA ALA A 129 -13.41 10.78 -11.01
C ALA A 129 -14.42 11.72 -10.32
N GLU A 130 -15.31 11.15 -9.51
CA GLU A 130 -16.30 11.90 -8.75
C GLU A 130 -15.66 12.67 -7.58
N TRP A 131 -14.75 12.03 -6.84
CA TRP A 131 -14.16 12.68 -5.68
C TRP A 131 -13.14 13.76 -6.08
N GLN A 132 -12.29 13.51 -7.08
CA GLN A 132 -11.14 14.33 -7.47
C GLN A 132 -10.12 14.51 -6.32
N PRO A 133 -9.32 13.47 -5.99
CA PRO A 133 -8.42 13.51 -4.85
C PRO A 133 -7.31 14.56 -5.02
N ARG A 134 -7.17 15.44 -4.03
CA ARG A 134 -6.24 16.58 -4.08
C ARG A 134 -4.78 16.21 -3.76
N ASN A 135 -4.58 15.10 -3.04
CA ASN A 135 -3.26 14.68 -2.57
C ASN A 135 -3.19 13.14 -2.44
N GLY A 136 -2.02 12.63 -2.04
CA GLY A 136 -1.79 11.19 -1.87
C GLY A 136 -2.63 10.55 -0.77
N ILE A 137 -2.95 11.28 0.31
CA ILE A 137 -3.76 10.76 1.42
C ILE A 137 -5.19 10.53 0.96
N GLU A 138 -5.77 11.49 0.24
CA GLU A 138 -7.12 11.32 -0.33
C GLU A 138 -7.17 10.12 -1.29
N ARG A 139 -6.14 9.93 -2.14
CA ARG A 139 -6.04 8.75 -3.01
C ARG A 139 -6.00 7.44 -2.22
N GLN A 140 -5.18 7.35 -1.17
CA GLN A 140 -5.09 6.15 -0.35
C GLN A 140 -6.40 5.83 0.40
N LEU A 141 -7.13 6.86 0.83
CA LEU A 141 -8.46 6.68 1.42
C LEU A 141 -9.47 6.18 0.37
N LEU A 142 -9.41 6.67 -0.87
CA LEU A 142 -10.22 6.13 -1.97
C LEU A 142 -9.87 4.66 -2.28
N ASP A 143 -8.58 4.29 -2.27
CA ASP A 143 -8.15 2.89 -2.42
C ASP A 143 -8.76 2.02 -1.32
N THR A 144 -8.74 2.50 -0.08
CA THR A 144 -9.34 1.82 1.08
C THR A 144 -10.86 1.67 0.93
N MET A 145 -11.55 2.69 0.39
CA MET A 145 -12.98 2.60 0.08
C MET A 145 -13.27 1.58 -1.01
N ALA A 146 -12.49 1.57 -2.10
CA ALA A 146 -12.62 0.61 -3.18
C ALA A 146 -12.41 -0.84 -2.66
N GLN A 147 -11.39 -1.06 -1.81
CA GLN A 147 -11.14 -2.35 -1.16
C GLN A 147 -12.30 -2.77 -0.25
N ALA A 148 -12.83 -1.84 0.53
CA ALA A 148 -13.96 -2.11 1.42
C ALA A 148 -15.22 -2.50 0.62
N GLN A 149 -15.52 -1.78 -0.46
CA GLN A 149 -16.65 -2.06 -1.32
C GLN A 149 -16.49 -3.39 -2.08
N ALA A 150 -15.29 -3.69 -2.60
CA ALA A 150 -15.00 -4.97 -3.23
C ALA A 150 -15.19 -6.14 -2.23
N GLY A 151 -14.64 -6.02 -1.02
CA GLY A 151 -14.83 -6.99 0.05
C GLY A 151 -16.30 -7.16 0.44
N TYR A 152 -17.05 -6.07 0.56
CA TYR A 152 -18.49 -6.09 0.81
C TYR A 152 -19.23 -6.91 -0.25
N LEU A 153 -18.99 -6.66 -1.54
CA LEU A 153 -19.67 -7.38 -2.63
C LEU A 153 -19.35 -8.88 -2.64
N VAL A 154 -18.11 -9.26 -2.31
CA VAL A 154 -17.73 -10.69 -2.18
C VAL A 154 -18.51 -11.36 -1.06
N TRP A 155 -18.57 -10.73 0.12
CA TRP A 155 -19.28 -11.32 1.26
C TRP A 155 -20.79 -11.27 1.11
N LEU A 156 -21.35 -10.25 0.45
CA LEU A 156 -22.75 -10.21 0.06
C LEU A 156 -23.09 -11.38 -0.87
N HIS A 157 -22.28 -11.62 -1.90
CA HIS A 157 -22.48 -12.75 -2.80
C HIS A 157 -22.45 -14.10 -2.06
N ARG A 158 -21.47 -14.29 -1.16
CA ARG A 158 -21.38 -15.50 -0.31
C ARG A 158 -22.60 -15.66 0.59
N LEU A 159 -23.04 -14.59 1.25
CA LEU A 159 -24.22 -14.60 2.10
C LEU A 159 -25.47 -15.00 1.29
N THR A 160 -25.68 -14.40 0.12
CA THR A 160 -26.78 -14.77 -0.78
C THR A 160 -26.72 -16.23 -1.21
N ALA A 161 -25.51 -16.74 -1.50
CA ALA A 161 -25.33 -18.14 -1.87
C ALA A 161 -25.68 -19.09 -0.71
N TYR A 162 -25.18 -18.82 0.51
CA TYR A 162 -25.44 -19.66 1.68
C TYR A 162 -26.91 -19.67 2.07
N THR A 163 -27.56 -18.51 2.14
CA THR A 163 -28.99 -18.45 2.49
C THR A 163 -29.89 -19.09 1.43
N SER A 164 -29.48 -19.07 0.16
CA SER A 164 -30.22 -19.76 -0.91
C SER A 164 -30.04 -21.27 -0.86
N LEU A 165 -28.83 -21.75 -0.53
CA LEU A 165 -28.48 -23.18 -0.53
C LEU A 165 -28.87 -23.93 0.75
N GLU A 166 -29.05 -23.25 1.87
CA GLU A 166 -29.51 -23.82 3.14
C GLU A 166 -30.84 -24.60 2.99
N SER A 167 -31.66 -24.18 2.02
CA SER A 167 -32.89 -24.88 1.61
C SER A 167 -32.64 -26.26 0.97
N CYS A 168 -31.48 -26.48 0.35
CA CYS A 168 -31.16 -27.71 -0.41
C CYS A 168 -30.27 -28.69 0.38
N THR A 169 -29.43 -28.20 1.30
CA THR A 169 -28.50 -29.03 2.09
C THR A 169 -29.20 -29.72 3.27
N SER A 170 -30.18 -29.05 3.89
CA SER A 170 -30.99 -29.59 4.99
C SER A 170 -31.66 -30.93 4.62
N ASP A 171 -32.15 -31.07 3.39
CA ASP A 171 -32.81 -32.28 2.87
C ASP A 171 -31.87 -33.49 2.69
N ARG A 172 -30.58 -33.27 2.44
CA ARG A 172 -29.58 -34.35 2.31
C ARG A 172 -29.01 -34.76 3.66
N ARG A 173 -28.82 -33.79 4.56
CA ARG A 173 -28.24 -34.05 5.88
C ARG A 173 -29.15 -34.93 6.73
N ILE A 174 -30.46 -34.73 6.68
CA ILE A 174 -31.48 -35.60 7.31
C ILE A 174 -31.36 -37.07 6.82
N LYS A 175 -30.87 -37.29 5.59
CA LYS A 175 -30.73 -38.64 5.02
C LYS A 175 -29.44 -39.36 5.42
N ASP A 176 -28.41 -38.62 5.87
CA ASP A 176 -27.04 -39.12 6.03
C ASP A 176 -26.58 -39.27 7.50
N GLU A 177 -27.45 -39.11 8.50
CA GLU A 177 -27.14 -39.05 9.95
C GLU A 177 -26.52 -40.32 10.59
N GLY A 178 -25.99 -41.27 9.82
CA GLY A 178 -25.34 -42.48 10.31
C GLY A 178 -23.80 -42.49 10.29
N ARG A 179 -23.13 -41.45 9.76
CA ARG A 179 -21.65 -41.45 9.61
C ARG A 179 -20.99 -40.32 10.39
N TRP A 180 -19.91 -40.65 11.11
CA TRP A 180 -19.04 -39.65 11.74
C TRP A 180 -18.45 -38.72 10.67
N GLN A 181 -18.57 -37.41 10.89
CA GLN A 181 -17.95 -36.39 10.06
C GLN A 181 -17.08 -35.46 10.93
N PRO A 182 -15.96 -34.94 10.39
CA PRO A 182 -15.17 -33.91 11.06
C PRO A 182 -16.04 -32.68 11.40
N PRO A 183 -15.73 -31.92 12.48
CA PRO A 183 -16.47 -30.71 12.81
C PRO A 183 -16.39 -29.72 11.65
N ARG A 184 -17.52 -29.48 10.99
CA ARG A 184 -17.69 -28.36 10.05
C ARG A 184 -18.43 -27.26 10.79
N GLN A 185 -18.12 -26.00 10.50
CA GLN A 185 -19.00 -24.90 10.89
C GLN A 185 -20.41 -25.23 10.42
N SER A 186 -21.42 -24.97 11.23
CA SER A 186 -22.80 -25.19 10.80
C SER A 186 -23.14 -24.21 9.68
N ASP A 187 -24.09 -24.57 8.81
CA ASP A 187 -24.56 -23.67 7.74
C ASP A 187 -25.00 -22.31 8.34
N ALA A 188 -25.66 -22.34 9.51
CA ALA A 188 -26.00 -21.15 10.29
C ALA A 188 -24.77 -20.31 10.68
N ASP A 189 -23.71 -20.92 11.23
CA ASP A 189 -22.47 -20.21 11.59
C ASP A 189 -21.82 -19.56 10.36
N THR A 190 -21.86 -20.23 9.19
CA THR A 190 -21.27 -19.68 7.95
C THR A 190 -22.06 -18.49 7.41
N THR A 191 -23.40 -18.53 7.53
CA THR A 191 -24.30 -17.42 7.20
C THR A 191 -24.06 -16.24 8.13
N GLU A 192 -23.97 -16.47 9.43
CA GLU A 192 -23.66 -15.42 10.42
C GLU A 192 -22.28 -14.81 10.18
N GLN A 193 -21.26 -15.63 9.90
CA GLN A 193 -19.92 -15.15 9.58
C GLN A 193 -19.92 -14.28 8.32
N ALA A 194 -20.65 -14.68 7.27
CA ALA A 194 -20.75 -13.90 6.04
C ALA A 194 -21.43 -12.54 6.28
N ALA A 195 -22.52 -12.52 7.05
CA ALA A 195 -23.22 -11.29 7.42
C ALA A 195 -22.32 -10.35 8.26
N ALA A 196 -21.58 -10.90 9.23
CA ALA A 196 -20.65 -10.12 10.06
C ALA A 196 -19.51 -9.51 9.23
N MET A 197 -18.96 -10.25 8.27
CA MET A 197 -17.92 -9.75 7.37
C MET A 197 -18.45 -8.65 6.45
N MET A 198 -19.66 -8.82 5.90
CA MET A 198 -20.34 -7.80 5.11
C MET A 198 -20.48 -6.49 5.89
N ASP A 199 -21.01 -6.55 7.11
CA ASP A 199 -21.17 -5.37 7.98
C ASP A 199 -19.82 -4.73 8.33
N ARG A 200 -18.77 -5.53 8.61
CA ARG A 200 -17.42 -5.02 8.86
C ARG A 200 -16.89 -4.19 7.69
N PHE A 201 -17.04 -4.68 6.46
CA PHE A 201 -16.58 -3.95 5.27
C PHE A 201 -17.39 -2.67 5.03
N ASN A 202 -18.72 -2.72 5.21
CA ASN A 202 -19.55 -1.51 5.14
C ASN A 202 -19.12 -0.45 6.17
N ARG A 203 -18.81 -0.86 7.41
CA ARG A 203 -18.29 0.06 8.43
C ARG A 203 -16.91 0.63 8.10
N ILE A 204 -16.04 -0.13 7.43
CA ILE A 204 -14.77 0.41 6.93
C ILE A 204 -15.06 1.48 5.88
N PHE A 205 -15.91 1.18 4.90
CA PHE A 205 -16.29 2.14 3.84
C PHE A 205 -16.81 3.45 4.41
N LEU A 206 -17.81 3.40 5.30
CA LEU A 206 -18.44 4.59 5.89
C LEU A 206 -17.47 5.42 6.75
N ARG A 207 -16.58 4.76 7.53
CA ARG A 207 -15.55 5.47 8.31
C ARG A 207 -14.56 6.19 7.41
N THR A 208 -14.14 5.56 6.32
CA THR A 208 -13.20 6.15 5.36
C THR A 208 -13.83 7.33 4.61
N LEU A 209 -15.09 7.21 4.19
CA LEU A 209 -15.84 8.32 3.58
C LEU A 209 -15.97 9.51 4.55
N ARG A 210 -16.26 9.24 5.84
CA ARG A 210 -16.29 10.28 6.85
C ARG A 210 -14.94 10.98 7.01
N ALA A 211 -13.84 10.23 7.06
CA ALA A 211 -12.50 10.79 7.14
C ALA A 211 -12.19 11.71 5.94
N LEU A 212 -12.57 11.30 4.74
CA LEU A 212 -12.45 12.12 3.53
C LEU A 212 -13.25 13.42 3.61
N CYS A 213 -14.52 13.35 4.05
CA CYS A 213 -15.36 14.53 4.27
C CYS A 213 -14.76 15.47 5.33
N ASP A 214 -14.27 14.92 6.44
CA ASP A 214 -13.67 15.69 7.52
C ASP A 214 -12.39 16.39 7.05
N MET A 215 -11.56 15.73 6.24
CA MET A 215 -10.40 16.37 5.61
C MET A 215 -10.81 17.56 4.75
N ARG A 216 -11.86 17.45 3.92
CA ARG A 216 -12.32 18.57 3.09
C ARG A 216 -12.85 19.75 3.91
N ARG A 217 -13.55 19.49 5.01
CA ARG A 217 -14.08 20.53 5.90
C ARG A 217 -12.99 21.33 6.60
N HIS A 218 -11.93 20.67 7.04
CA HIS A 218 -10.88 21.30 7.86
C HIS A 218 -9.65 21.77 7.07
N SER A 219 -9.58 21.49 5.76
CA SER A 219 -8.44 21.90 4.91
C SER A 219 -8.55 23.32 4.35
N THR A 220 -9.52 24.14 4.79
CA THR A 220 -9.59 25.55 4.36
C THR A 220 -8.34 26.28 4.88
N PRO A 221 -7.45 26.77 4.02
CA PRO A 221 -6.21 27.37 4.47
C PRO A 221 -6.52 28.64 5.27
N VAL A 222 -5.95 28.74 6.48
CA VAL A 222 -5.85 30.00 7.21
C VAL A 222 -4.86 30.87 6.45
N ILE A 223 -5.38 31.73 5.56
CA ILE A 223 -4.56 32.71 4.84
C ILE A 223 -4.24 33.84 5.82
N VAL A 224 -3.02 33.85 6.35
CA VAL A 224 -2.47 35.01 7.07
C VAL A 224 -2.04 36.05 6.04
N GLN A 225 -2.99 36.88 5.59
CA GLN A 225 -2.70 38.05 4.77
C GLN A 225 -2.18 39.17 5.69
N ASN A 226 -0.85 39.31 5.74
CA ASN A 226 -0.09 40.36 6.44
C ASN A 226 0.03 40.16 7.97
N GLY A 227 1.27 40.25 8.48
CA GLY A 227 1.69 39.93 9.85
C GLY A 227 1.13 40.78 11.00
N GLY A 228 -0.07 41.35 10.85
CA GLY A 228 -0.82 42.04 11.91
C GLY A 228 -2.23 41.50 12.14
N GLN A 229 -2.75 40.63 11.26
CA GLN A 229 -4.10 40.08 11.39
C GLN A 229 -4.13 38.57 11.12
N MET A 230 -4.60 37.82 12.10
CA MET A 230 -4.89 36.39 11.97
C MET A 230 -6.40 36.20 11.93
N ASN A 231 -6.93 35.76 10.78
CA ASN A 231 -8.33 35.38 10.65
C ASN A 231 -8.47 33.89 10.97
N VAL A 232 -9.10 33.56 12.10
CA VAL A 232 -9.44 32.18 12.46
C VAL A 232 -10.96 32.03 12.35
N ALA A 233 -11.42 31.32 11.32
CA ALA A 233 -12.84 31.17 11.00
C ALA A 233 -13.56 32.53 10.82
N GLN A 234 -14.58 32.85 11.63
CA GLN A 234 -15.29 34.14 11.60
C GLN A 234 -14.67 35.20 12.52
N GLN A 235 -13.56 34.90 13.20
CA GLN A 235 -12.99 35.79 14.22
C GLN A 235 -11.69 36.42 13.72
N GLN A 236 -11.69 37.75 13.64
CA GLN A 236 -10.52 38.56 13.28
C GLN A 236 -9.76 38.94 14.56
N VAL A 237 -8.54 38.42 14.71
CA VAL A 237 -7.65 38.75 15.84
C VAL A 237 -6.55 39.69 15.34
N ASN A 238 -6.57 40.93 15.83
CA ASN A 238 -5.53 41.92 15.57
C ASN A 238 -4.39 41.70 16.56
N LEU A 239 -3.19 41.40 16.07
CA LEU A 239 -1.99 41.30 16.90
C LEU A 239 -1.33 42.69 16.93
N SER A 240 -1.56 43.42 18.01
CA SER A 240 -0.89 44.70 18.26
C SER A 240 0.61 44.43 18.49
N SER A 241 1.45 44.73 17.51
CA SER A 241 2.91 44.68 17.69
C SER A 241 3.32 45.73 18.73
N VAL A 242 3.75 45.27 19.90
CA VAL A 242 4.36 46.11 20.93
C VAL A 242 5.74 46.54 20.42
N SER A 243 5.88 47.79 20.01
CA SER A 243 7.18 48.38 19.68
C SER A 243 8.06 48.43 20.94
N PRO A 244 9.31 47.98 20.90
CA PRO A 244 10.22 48.14 22.04
C PRO A 244 10.57 49.63 22.23
N PRO A 245 10.70 50.11 23.48
CA PRO A 245 11.07 51.50 23.75
C PRO A 245 12.53 51.74 23.35
N THR A 246 12.75 52.64 22.41
CA THR A 246 14.07 53.18 22.08
C THR A 246 14.50 54.09 23.22
N GLY A 247 15.39 53.60 24.09
CA GLY A 247 15.98 54.34 25.19
C GLY A 247 17.49 54.51 25.01
N LEU A 248 17.88 55.79 24.92
CA LEU A 248 19.19 56.46 24.88
C LEU A 248 20.42 55.71 25.44
#